data_AF-A0A4R8UEM1-F1
#
_entry.id   AF-A0A4R8UEM1-F1
#
_cell.length_a   1.000
_cell.length_b   1.000
_cell.length_c   1.000
_cell.angle_alpha   90.00
_cell.angle_beta   90.00
_cell.angle_gamma   90.00
#
_symmetry.space_group_name_H-M   'P 1'
#
loop_
_entity.id
_entity.type
_entity.pdbx_description
1 polymer ?
#
loop_
_entity_poly.entity_id
_entity_poly.type
_entity_poly.pdbx_seq_one_letter_code
_entity_poly.pdbx_strand_id
1 'polypeptide(L)'
;MADDDDVELAPIEAQGFAYYRSYGPPVPLPDDVLRAAAGSDDVAVRSELGAYAFVLPTDAFLALIDDPDKGVRESTIMHWPATTSQLELALTLRPEFEGHAILHDHAPLRLMDRRPVGVTDGRLRQHYLDQHGASEAERSRFFSLCNECPPDEQLTVTLGDLWEIAHAG
;
A
#
# COMPACT_ATOMS: atom_id res chain seq x y z
N MET A 1 -3.71 53.18 -10.57
CA MET A 1 -3.96 53.05 -9.12
C MET A 1 -5.15 52.13 -9.03
N ALA A 2 -4.94 50.94 -8.47
CA ALA A 2 -5.95 49.92 -8.29
C ALA A 2 -6.53 50.11 -6.88
N ASP A 3 -7.85 50.21 -6.78
CA ASP A 3 -8.58 50.19 -5.51
C ASP A 3 -9.39 48.89 -5.45
N ASP A 4 -9.15 48.16 -4.38
CA ASP A 4 -10.06 47.36 -3.54
C ASP A 4 -11.21 46.57 -4.19
N ASP A 5 -11.02 45.25 -4.26
CA ASP A 5 -12.10 44.28 -4.11
C ASP A 5 -11.84 43.46 -2.83
N ASP A 6 -12.60 43.79 -1.79
CA ASP A 6 -12.76 43.01 -0.56
C ASP A 6 -13.35 41.63 -0.91
N VAL A 7 -12.52 40.58 -0.78
CA VAL A 7 -13.00 39.20 -0.90
C VAL A 7 -13.46 38.71 0.47
N GLU A 8 -14.77 38.76 0.67
CA GLU A 8 -15.47 38.14 1.79
C GLU A 8 -15.30 36.60 1.74
N LEU A 9 -14.49 36.03 2.64
CA LEU A 9 -14.29 34.59 2.75
C LEU A 9 -15.49 33.96 3.49
N ALA A 10 -16.43 33.42 2.73
CA ALA A 10 -17.48 32.57 3.30
C ALA A 10 -16.89 31.21 3.76
N PRO A 11 -17.34 30.66 4.91
CA PRO A 11 -16.84 29.40 5.44
C PRO A 11 -17.41 28.23 4.61
N ILE A 12 -16.54 27.38 4.07
CA ILE A 12 -16.95 26.19 3.32
C ILE A 12 -17.19 25.06 4.31
N GLU A 13 -18.48 24.76 4.56
CA GLU A 13 -18.92 23.49 5.13
C GLU A 13 -18.55 22.35 4.16
N ALA A 14 -17.50 21.60 4.48
CA ALA A 14 -17.07 20.46 3.68
C ALA A 14 -17.77 19.17 4.13
N GLN A 15 -18.99 18.96 3.65
CA GLN A 15 -19.50 17.62 3.38
C GLN A 15 -19.23 17.29 1.91
N GLY A 16 -18.44 16.25 1.65
CA GLY A 16 -18.26 15.69 0.31
C GLY A 16 -16.80 15.70 -0.15
N PHE A 17 -16.18 14.53 -0.11
CA PHE A 17 -14.91 14.26 -0.76
C PHE A 17 -15.03 14.51 -2.27
N ALA A 18 -14.49 15.63 -2.73
CA ALA A 18 -14.15 15.86 -4.13
C ALA A 18 -12.68 16.30 -4.16
N TYR A 19 -11.78 15.35 -4.39
CA TYR A 19 -10.39 15.64 -4.70
C TYR A 19 -10.34 16.45 -5.99
N TYR A 20 -10.18 17.77 -5.88
CA TYR A 20 -9.82 18.61 -7.01
C TYR A 20 -8.43 18.19 -7.50
N ARG A 21 -8.39 17.53 -8.66
CA ARG A 21 -7.17 17.38 -9.47
C ARG A 21 -6.68 18.76 -9.88
N SER A 22 -5.75 19.34 -9.12
CA SER A 22 -4.85 20.35 -9.67
C SER A 22 -3.87 19.63 -10.62
N TYR A 23 -3.89 20.04 -11.89
CA TYR A 23 -3.11 19.46 -12.99
C TYR A 23 -1.64 19.90 -12.95
N GLY A 24 -0.91 19.42 -11.95
CA GLY A 24 0.55 19.28 -12.00
C GLY A 24 0.89 17.87 -11.54
N PRO A 25 1.94 17.21 -12.08
CA PRO A 25 2.39 15.97 -11.46
C PRO A 25 2.76 16.29 -10.01
N PRO A 26 2.22 15.57 -9.02
CA PRO A 26 2.64 15.78 -7.65
C PRO A 26 4.16 15.59 -7.60
N VAL A 27 4.87 16.48 -6.91
CA VAL A 27 6.33 16.43 -6.78
C VAL A 27 6.63 15.87 -5.39
N PRO A 28 7.50 14.85 -5.27
CA PRO A 28 7.88 14.35 -3.97
C PRO A 28 8.58 15.45 -3.16
N LEU A 29 8.29 15.49 -1.87
CA LEU A 29 8.97 16.35 -0.92
C LEU A 29 10.40 15.83 -0.74
N PRO A 30 11.36 16.71 -0.45
CA PRO A 30 12.70 16.31 -0.11
C PRO A 30 12.73 15.35 1.10
N ASP A 31 13.63 14.36 1.09
CA ASP A 31 13.71 13.35 2.15
C ASP A 31 13.96 13.95 3.55
N ASP A 32 14.70 15.05 3.65
CA ASP A 32 14.95 15.75 4.91
C ASP A 32 13.66 16.35 5.49
N VAL A 33 12.78 16.86 4.64
CA VAL A 33 11.43 17.32 5.04
C VAL A 33 10.59 16.15 5.53
N LEU A 34 10.64 15.00 4.83
CA LEU A 34 9.89 13.81 5.22
C LEU A 34 10.40 13.23 6.55
N ARG A 35 11.71 13.21 6.78
CA ARG A 35 12.31 12.82 8.07
C ARG A 35 11.92 13.76 9.20
N ALA A 36 11.97 15.07 8.95
CA ALA A 36 11.56 16.06 9.94
C ALA A 36 10.08 15.92 10.29
N ALA A 37 9.22 15.69 9.28
CA ALA A 37 7.80 15.44 9.48
C ALA A 37 7.54 14.14 10.28
N ALA A 38 8.29 13.07 9.99
CA ALA A 38 8.18 11.81 10.74
C ALA A 38 8.63 11.93 12.20
N GLY A 39 9.52 12.87 12.51
CA GLY A 39 9.94 13.22 13.86
C GLY A 39 9.16 14.37 14.51
N SER A 40 8.11 14.87 13.86
CA SER A 40 7.31 16.00 14.38
C SER A 40 6.65 15.64 15.71
N ASP A 41 6.55 16.59 16.65
CA ASP A 41 5.76 16.41 17.88
C ASP A 41 4.25 16.32 17.59
N ASP A 42 3.81 16.81 16.43
CA ASP A 42 2.41 16.80 16.00
C ASP A 42 2.03 15.44 15.39
N VAL A 43 1.14 14.72 16.08
CA VAL A 43 0.58 13.43 15.64
C VAL A 43 -0.13 13.56 14.29
N ALA A 44 -0.78 14.70 14.01
CA ALA A 44 -1.49 14.90 12.74
C ALA A 44 -0.51 14.90 11.57
N VAL A 45 0.62 15.62 11.69
CA VAL A 45 1.68 15.65 10.68
C VAL A 45 2.24 14.26 10.42
N ARG A 46 2.51 13.48 11.47
CA ARG A 46 3.01 12.11 11.34
C ARG A 46 1.97 11.18 10.70
N SER A 47 0.69 11.33 11.07
CA SER A 47 -0.41 10.56 10.49
C SER A 47 -0.64 10.87 9.01
N GLU A 48 -0.46 12.13 8.58
CA GLU A 48 -0.60 12.53 7.17
C GLU A 48 0.43 11.83 6.26
N LEU A 49 1.60 11.47 6.80
CA LEU A 49 2.61 10.74 6.04
C LEU A 49 2.14 9.34 5.63
N GLY A 50 1.24 8.70 6.38
CA GLY A 50 0.66 7.42 5.98
C GLY A 50 -0.19 7.54 4.69
N ALA A 51 -0.82 8.70 4.48
CA ALA A 51 -1.58 9.00 3.26
C ALA A 51 -0.73 9.64 2.15
N TYR A 52 0.58 9.78 2.36
CA TYR A 52 1.47 10.41 1.40
C TYR A 52 1.52 9.63 0.07
N ALA A 53 1.56 10.34 -1.05
CA ALA A 53 1.41 9.73 -2.38
C ALA A 53 2.70 9.12 -2.95
N PHE A 54 3.84 9.28 -2.27
CA PHE A 54 5.14 8.77 -2.72
C PHE A 54 5.78 7.90 -1.65
N VAL A 55 6.70 7.05 -2.09
CA VAL A 55 7.53 6.21 -1.22
C VAL A 55 8.23 7.10 -0.19
N LEU A 56 8.00 6.85 1.09
CA LEU A 56 8.75 7.50 2.17
C LEU A 56 10.20 6.98 2.22
N PRO A 57 11.17 7.79 2.67
CA PRO A 57 12.48 7.30 3.06
C PRO A 57 12.35 6.14 4.06
N THR A 58 13.17 5.10 3.91
CA THR A 58 13.03 3.87 4.72
C THR A 58 13.14 4.15 6.22
N ASP A 59 14.05 5.02 6.64
CA ASP A 59 14.23 5.41 8.03
C ASP A 59 13.01 6.19 8.58
N ALA A 60 12.44 7.10 7.79
CA ALA A 60 11.21 7.81 8.17
C ALA A 60 10.02 6.85 8.28
N PHE A 61 9.86 5.94 7.32
CA PHE A 61 8.82 4.91 7.35
C PHE A 61 8.91 4.03 8.60
N LEU A 62 10.12 3.54 8.93
CA LEU A 62 10.30 2.69 10.11
C LEU A 62 10.11 3.45 11.42
N ALA A 63 10.50 4.73 11.49
CA ALA A 63 10.20 5.57 12.64
C ALA A 63 8.68 5.69 12.89
N LEU A 64 7.89 5.84 11.83
CA LEU A 64 6.43 5.90 11.92
C LEU A 64 5.77 4.54 12.23
N ILE A 65 6.36 3.43 11.78
CA ILE A 65 5.92 2.08 12.18
C ILE A 65 6.15 1.82 13.68
N ASP A 66 7.18 2.44 14.26
CA ASP A 66 7.47 2.36 15.69
C ASP A 66 6.90 3.54 16.51
N ASP A 67 6.07 4.39 15.88
CA ASP A 67 5.48 5.56 16.53
C ASP A 67 4.74 5.17 17.82
N PRO A 68 4.77 5.96 18.90
CA PRO A 68 3.96 5.67 20.10
C PRO A 68 2.45 5.69 19.83
N ASP A 69 1.98 6.50 18.88
CA ASP A 69 0.57 6.60 18.53
C ASP A 69 0.12 5.43 17.64
N LYS A 70 -0.98 4.77 18.02
CA LYS A 70 -1.49 3.61 17.30
C LYS A 70 -2.01 3.98 15.90
N GLY A 71 -2.67 5.13 15.77
CA GLY A 71 -3.24 5.59 14.51
C GLY A 71 -2.15 5.89 13.48
N VAL A 72 -1.02 6.48 13.90
CA VAL A 72 0.14 6.71 13.04
C VAL A 72 0.69 5.39 12.49
N ARG A 73 0.87 4.38 13.35
CA ARG A 73 1.37 3.06 12.92
C ARG A 73 0.42 2.37 11.94
N GLU A 74 -0.87 2.36 12.25
CA GLU A 74 -1.92 1.76 11.40
C GLU A 74 -2.02 2.49 10.04
N SER A 75 -1.91 3.81 10.04
CA SER A 75 -1.86 4.59 8.79
C SER A 75 -0.60 4.28 7.97
N THR A 76 0.54 4.12 8.63
CA THR A 76 1.84 3.89 7.99
C THR A 76 1.93 2.50 7.37
N ILE A 77 1.44 1.44 8.03
CA ILE A 77 1.45 0.10 7.39
C ILE A 77 0.54 0.05 6.16
N MET A 78 -0.51 0.87 6.13
CA MET A 78 -1.43 1.00 4.99
C MET A 78 -0.95 1.99 3.93
N HIS A 79 0.26 2.54 4.07
CA HIS A 79 0.84 3.50 3.14
C HIS A 79 1.06 2.88 1.77
N TRP A 80 0.13 3.14 0.85
CA TRP A 80 0.03 2.49 -0.45
C TRP A 80 1.32 2.46 -1.29
N PRO A 81 2.15 3.52 -1.32
CA PRO A 81 3.42 3.51 -2.03
C PRO A 81 4.53 2.69 -1.36
N ALA A 82 4.33 2.12 -0.16
CA ALA A 82 5.38 1.39 0.54
C ALA A 82 5.94 0.25 -0.33
N THR A 83 7.26 0.15 -0.33
CA THR A 83 7.95 -0.93 -1.06
C THR A 83 7.86 -2.25 -0.29
N THR A 84 8.04 -3.38 -1.00
CA THR A 84 8.09 -4.70 -0.36
C THR A 84 9.13 -4.77 0.76
N SER A 85 10.33 -4.24 0.53
CA SER A 85 11.40 -4.23 1.54
C SER A 85 11.05 -3.41 2.78
N GLN A 86 10.32 -2.29 2.63
CA GLN A 86 9.82 -1.52 3.77
C GLN A 86 8.81 -2.33 4.58
N LEU A 87 7.89 -3.02 3.91
CA LEU A 87 6.91 -3.88 4.58
C LEU A 87 7.56 -5.05 5.29
N GLU A 88 8.60 -5.68 4.72
CA GLU A 88 9.37 -6.74 5.39
C GLU A 88 10.04 -6.26 6.67
N LEU A 89 10.68 -5.08 6.63
CA LEU A 89 11.30 -4.48 7.80
C LEU A 89 10.26 -4.10 8.85
N ALA A 90 9.13 -3.51 8.44
CA ALA A 90 8.03 -3.19 9.35
C ALA A 90 7.47 -4.42 10.05
N LEU A 91 7.26 -5.52 9.32
CA LEU A 91 6.75 -6.77 9.89
C LEU A 91 7.77 -7.47 10.79
N THR A 92 9.06 -7.21 10.60
CA THR A 92 10.11 -7.67 11.52
C THR A 92 10.03 -6.91 12.85
N LEU A 93 9.74 -5.61 12.82
CA LEU A 93 9.56 -4.79 14.02
C LEU A 93 8.22 -5.06 14.70
N ARG A 94 7.14 -5.22 13.92
CA ARG A 94 5.74 -5.24 14.35
C ARG A 94 4.95 -6.35 13.64
N PRO A 95 5.14 -7.63 14.01
CA PRO A 95 4.48 -8.76 13.35
C PRO A 95 2.96 -8.73 13.43
N GLU A 96 2.37 -8.01 14.39
CA GLU A 96 0.92 -7.85 14.53
C GLU A 96 0.26 -7.22 13.29
N PHE A 97 1.05 -6.56 12.44
CA PHE A 97 0.57 -5.92 11.22
C PHE A 97 0.48 -6.83 9.99
N GLU A 98 0.77 -8.13 10.10
CA GLU A 98 0.64 -9.08 8.98
C GLU A 98 -0.75 -9.04 8.33
N GLY A 99 -1.80 -8.93 9.13
CA GLY A 99 -3.19 -8.86 8.62
C GLY A 99 -3.49 -7.60 7.81
N HIS A 100 -2.75 -6.51 8.03
CA HIS A 100 -2.84 -5.30 7.21
C HIS A 100 -1.99 -5.45 5.95
N ALA A 101 -0.75 -5.90 6.11
CA ALA A 101 0.22 -6.01 5.02
C ALA A 101 -0.18 -7.05 3.95
N ILE A 102 -0.92 -8.12 4.30
CA ILE A 102 -1.35 -9.14 3.32
C ILE A 102 -2.22 -8.56 2.19
N LEU A 103 -2.93 -7.46 2.46
CA LEU A 103 -3.80 -6.81 1.47
C LEU A 103 -3.06 -5.77 0.62
N HIS A 104 -1.79 -5.46 0.94
CA HIS A 104 -0.99 -4.48 0.22
C HIS A 104 -0.61 -4.96 -1.19
N ASP A 105 -0.49 -4.03 -2.14
CA ASP A 105 -0.07 -4.30 -3.52
C ASP A 105 1.40 -4.78 -3.63
N HIS A 106 2.16 -4.52 -2.58
CA HIS A 106 3.59 -4.79 -2.46
C HIS A 106 3.88 -5.73 -1.29
N ALA A 107 2.86 -6.46 -0.83
CA ALA A 107 2.99 -7.43 0.24
C ALA A 107 4.21 -8.35 -0.01
N PRO A 108 4.99 -8.68 1.03
CA PRO A 108 6.07 -9.67 0.91
C PRO A 108 5.53 -10.99 0.37
N LEU A 109 6.36 -11.70 -0.41
CA LEU A 109 5.94 -12.92 -1.11
C LEU A 109 5.27 -13.94 -0.18
N ARG A 110 5.84 -14.16 1.01
CA ARG A 110 5.29 -15.05 2.06
C ARG A 110 3.87 -14.70 2.52
N LEU A 111 3.47 -13.44 2.39
CA LEU A 111 2.10 -13.00 2.66
C LEU A 111 1.22 -13.12 1.42
N MET A 112 1.76 -12.82 0.23
CA MET A 112 1.04 -13.06 -1.02
C MET A 112 0.66 -14.53 -1.21
N ASP A 113 1.54 -15.46 -0.83
CA ASP A 113 1.26 -16.90 -0.85
C ASP A 113 -0.02 -17.26 -0.07
N ARG A 114 -0.32 -16.53 1.01
CA ARG A 114 -1.48 -16.76 1.88
C ARG A 114 -2.72 -15.98 1.45
N ARG A 115 -2.63 -15.16 0.40
CA ARG A 115 -3.72 -14.28 -0.03
C ARG A 115 -4.77 -15.08 -0.82
N PRO A 116 -6.07 -14.95 -0.52
CA PRO A 116 -7.10 -15.64 -1.30
C PRO A 116 -7.20 -15.15 -2.74
N VAL A 117 -7.53 -16.07 -3.66
CA VAL A 117 -7.64 -15.78 -5.10
C VAL A 117 -8.73 -14.74 -5.39
N GLY A 118 -9.85 -14.80 -4.66
CA GLY A 118 -11.03 -13.94 -4.84
C GLY A 118 -10.82 -12.47 -4.49
N VAL A 119 -9.79 -12.15 -3.71
CA VAL A 119 -9.44 -10.77 -3.32
C VAL A 119 -8.15 -10.28 -3.98
N THR A 120 -7.69 -11.01 -5.00
CA THR A 120 -6.46 -10.70 -5.74
C THR A 120 -6.81 -10.49 -7.21
N ASP A 121 -6.66 -9.27 -7.70
CA ASP A 121 -6.93 -8.92 -9.09
C ASP A 121 -5.82 -9.39 -10.06
N GLY A 122 -6.03 -9.19 -11.36
CA GLY A 122 -5.08 -9.61 -12.39
C GLY A 122 -3.70 -8.93 -12.29
N ARG A 123 -3.63 -7.68 -11.82
CA ARG A 123 -2.35 -6.96 -11.68
C ARG A 123 -1.54 -7.54 -10.53
N LEU A 124 -2.20 -7.86 -9.42
CA LEU A 124 -1.56 -8.48 -8.26
C LEU A 124 -1.13 -9.91 -8.53
N ARG A 125 -1.93 -10.69 -9.26
CA ARG A 125 -1.52 -12.03 -9.74
C ARG A 125 -0.28 -11.95 -10.63
N GLN A 126 -0.22 -10.97 -11.53
CA GLN A 126 0.95 -10.75 -12.37
C GLN A 126 2.20 -10.39 -11.53
N HIS A 127 2.06 -9.47 -10.57
CA HIS A 127 3.16 -9.10 -9.66
C HIS A 127 3.69 -10.30 -8.86
N TYR A 128 2.78 -11.13 -8.34
CA TYR A 128 3.10 -12.37 -7.64
C TYR A 128 3.95 -13.33 -8.50
N LEU A 129 3.55 -13.55 -9.76
CA LEU A 129 4.29 -14.39 -10.71
C LEU A 129 5.65 -13.80 -11.08
N ASP A 130 5.75 -12.47 -11.17
CA ASP A 130 7.01 -11.78 -11.40
C ASP A 130 7.99 -12.01 -10.22
N GLN A 131 7.50 -11.97 -8.97
CA GLN A 131 8.30 -12.25 -7.78
C GLN A 131 8.82 -13.70 -7.72
N HIS A 132 8.04 -14.65 -8.23
CA HIS A 132 8.47 -16.05 -8.37
C HIS A 132 9.44 -16.30 -9.54
N GLY A 133 9.62 -15.32 -10.44
CA GLY A 133 10.38 -15.53 -11.67
C GLY A 133 9.72 -16.51 -12.63
N ALA A 134 8.38 -16.58 -12.62
CA ALA A 134 7.62 -17.54 -13.40
C ALA A 134 7.85 -17.40 -14.91
N SER A 135 8.05 -18.53 -15.58
CA SER A 135 8.07 -18.67 -17.04
C SER A 135 6.69 -18.44 -17.65
N GLU A 136 6.64 -18.25 -18.97
CA GLU A 136 5.37 -18.07 -19.70
C GLU A 136 4.44 -19.28 -19.56
N ALA A 137 4.99 -20.50 -19.55
CA ALA A 137 4.22 -21.72 -19.38
C ALA A 137 3.58 -21.80 -17.97
N GLU A 138 4.34 -21.48 -16.93
CA GLU A 138 3.85 -21.44 -15.55
C GLU A 138 2.78 -20.35 -15.38
N ARG A 139 3.01 -19.16 -15.96
CA ARG A 139 2.02 -18.07 -15.96
C ARG A 139 0.71 -18.49 -16.61
N SER A 140 0.78 -19.10 -17.79
CA SER A 140 -0.42 -19.57 -18.50
C SER A 140 -1.20 -20.58 -17.67
N ARG A 141 -0.51 -21.56 -17.06
CA ARG A 141 -1.16 -22.57 -16.21
C ARG A 141 -1.76 -21.94 -14.95
N PHE A 142 -1.04 -21.05 -14.28
CA PHE A 142 -1.52 -20.35 -13.09
C PHE A 142 -2.80 -19.55 -13.37
N PHE A 143 -2.84 -18.80 -14.48
CA PHE A 143 -4.03 -18.04 -14.84
C PHE A 143 -5.22 -18.94 -15.18
N SER A 144 -5.00 -20.09 -15.83
CA SER A 144 -6.05 -21.09 -16.02
C SER A 144 -6.61 -21.57 -14.68
N LEU A 145 -5.76 -21.94 -13.72
CA LEU A 145 -6.19 -22.37 -12.38
C LEU A 145 -6.98 -21.27 -11.65
N CYS A 146 -6.54 -20.02 -11.71
CA CYS A 146 -7.28 -18.90 -11.11
C CYS A 146 -8.67 -18.71 -11.75
N ASN A 147 -8.79 -18.88 -13.06
CA ASN A 147 -10.05 -18.69 -13.78
C ASN A 147 -11.02 -19.86 -13.59
N GLU A 148 -10.48 -21.07 -13.37
CA GLU A 148 -11.24 -22.29 -13.11
C GLU A 148 -11.61 -22.46 -11.63
N CYS A 149 -11.04 -21.63 -10.74
CA CYS A 149 -11.32 -21.65 -9.30
C CYS A 149 -12.81 -21.39 -9.01
N PRO A 150 -13.54 -22.35 -8.41
CA PRO A 150 -14.95 -22.21 -8.08
C PRO A 150 -15.23 -20.98 -7.20
N PRO A 151 -16.32 -20.22 -7.42
CA PRO A 151 -16.62 -19.01 -6.65
C PRO A 151 -16.71 -19.22 -5.14
N ASP A 152 -17.16 -20.40 -4.69
CA ASP A 152 -17.26 -20.79 -3.29
C ASP A 152 -15.90 -21.11 -2.65
N GLU A 153 -14.87 -21.39 -3.46
CA GLU A 153 -13.50 -21.66 -3.03
C GLU A 153 -12.58 -20.44 -3.12
N GLN A 154 -12.99 -19.38 -3.83
CA GLN A 154 -12.13 -18.20 -4.08
C GLN A 154 -11.66 -17.47 -2.81
N LEU A 155 -12.33 -17.65 -1.68
CA LEU A 155 -11.93 -17.07 -0.39
C LEU A 155 -11.09 -18.01 0.48
N THR A 156 -10.98 -19.29 0.11
CA THR A 156 -10.23 -20.31 0.86
C THR A 156 -8.98 -20.77 0.15
N VAL A 157 -9.01 -20.86 -1.19
CA VAL A 157 -7.86 -21.17 -2.03
C VAL A 157 -6.97 -19.94 -2.14
N THR A 158 -5.68 -20.13 -1.87
CA THR A 158 -4.67 -19.06 -1.88
C THR A 158 -3.86 -19.04 -3.17
N LEU A 159 -3.12 -17.94 -3.40
CA LEU A 159 -2.18 -17.88 -4.52
C LEU A 159 -1.09 -18.95 -4.41
N GLY A 160 -0.60 -19.23 -3.19
CA GLY A 160 0.40 -20.26 -2.93
C GLY A 160 -0.08 -21.66 -3.33
N ASP A 161 -1.31 -22.02 -2.98
CA ASP A 161 -1.89 -23.32 -3.35
C ASP A 161 -1.91 -23.52 -4.87
N LEU A 162 -2.29 -22.48 -5.62
CA LEU A 162 -2.32 -22.55 -7.09
C LEU A 162 -0.92 -22.51 -7.71
N TRP A 163 0.02 -21.80 -7.08
CA TRP A 163 1.40 -21.74 -7.53
C TRP A 163 2.10 -23.10 -7.43
N GLU A 164 1.91 -23.82 -6.31
CA GLU A 164 2.47 -25.16 -6.14
C GLU A 164 2.03 -26.11 -7.25
N ILE A 165 0.75 -26.06 -7.65
CA ILE A 165 0.21 -26.85 -8.76
C ILE A 165 0.80 -26.37 -10.10
N ALA A 166 0.89 -25.06 -10.31
CA ALA A 166 1.37 -24.50 -11.57
C ALA A 166 2.84 -24.84 -11.84
N HIS A 167 3.69 -24.77 -10.81
CA HIS A 167 5.14 -24.95 -10.86
C HIS A 167 5.56 -26.43 -10.93
N ALA A 168 4.78 -27.35 -10.32
CA ALA A 168 5.16 -28.76 -10.25
C ALA A 168 4.92 -29.57 -11.54
N GLY A 169 4.09 -29.07 -12.46
CA GLY A 169 3.75 -29.76 -13.72
C GLY A 169 4.54 -29.30 -14.93
#